data_AF-A0A524CL75-F1
#
_entry.id   AF-A0A524CL75-F1
#
_cell.length_a   1.000
_cell.length_b   1.000
_cell.length_c   1.000
_cell.angle_alpha   90.00
_cell.angle_beta   90.00
_cell.angle_gamma   90.00
#
_symmetry.space_group_name_H-M   'P 1'
#
loop_
_entity.id
_entity.type
_entity.pdbx_description
1 polymer ?
#
loop_
_entity_poly.entity_id
_entity_poly.type
_entity_poly.pdbx_seq_one_letter_code
_entity_poly.pdbx_strand_id
1 'polypeptide(L)'
;MNWIIKTYKFAGNIKILNKLGAKLRSNKLRKALHFFNYYNDKKLIISSENVGAGTILIFIISLILTNLCLIFFNILISLLISFIFALIISRKFYYYIINYHKIRYLNSLQFLDLVYQDFLIILNSTNSIFDAILFIANSSYPIISKDFKDIVKAINLGEKPETLLLNYIDSISNQTFRERMTNLISYNLKTDAKNKKNKEFSTELGSKYQEYTKQLDTRLTILIGINVFLPILTTTLFSFYIAINSYFILILLPFHVFILMLLKKVLLKREFFILGANDTDSNEFNELILFLSIFSNQLMMNNSPENSLIKSLKIYKGEIQEILDNTIFDLLMMDYHIHKVMDNLIDNLKSNQSKVILNLTNRMLKKDSKETGYRLNNIIDNIQSNRKIVEKRNILLKSQQFKVLILLFILSGLMGLMTNIIPLFNQFFQVFMGQEFTEITLTENSFFDLVPIILTFGVILFITSKAITSAIKFKKSYFYSIIVLFVYLLIVYGTSLFFL
;
A
#
# COMPACT_ATOMS: atom_id res chain seq x y z
N MET A 1 6.01 -16.09 -12.91
CA MET A 1 5.67 -16.74 -11.62
C MET A 1 6.15 -18.19 -11.54
N ASN A 2 5.93 -19.01 -12.57
CA ASN A 2 6.32 -20.44 -12.55
C ASN A 2 7.82 -20.71 -12.33
N TRP A 3 8.74 -19.85 -12.80
CA TRP A 3 10.18 -20.12 -12.66
C TRP A 3 10.67 -20.06 -11.20
N ILE A 4 10.19 -19.10 -10.41
CA ILE A 4 10.54 -18.95 -8.98
C ILE A 4 10.17 -20.22 -8.19
N ILE A 5 8.99 -20.77 -8.47
CA ILE A 5 8.50 -22.00 -7.84
C ILE A 5 9.34 -23.20 -8.28
N LYS A 6 9.66 -23.30 -9.58
CA LYS A 6 10.54 -24.34 -10.11
C LYS A 6 11.92 -24.28 -9.45
N THR A 7 12.49 -23.09 -9.24
CA THR A 7 13.78 -22.92 -8.56
C THR A 7 13.72 -23.37 -7.10
N TYR A 8 12.63 -23.10 -6.37
CA TYR A 8 12.49 -23.61 -5.00
C TYR A 8 12.47 -25.12 -4.94
N LYS A 9 11.71 -25.76 -5.84
CA LYS A 9 11.61 -27.22 -5.87
C LYS A 9 12.93 -27.87 -6.31
N PHE A 10 13.56 -27.32 -7.34
CA PHE A 10 14.86 -27.79 -7.81
C PHE A 10 15.92 -27.69 -6.71
N ALA A 11 16.01 -26.55 -6.02
CA ALA A 11 16.95 -26.37 -4.93
C ALA A 11 16.63 -27.26 -3.71
N GLY A 12 15.35 -27.48 -3.42
CA GLY A 12 14.89 -28.37 -2.34
C GLY A 12 15.30 -29.83 -2.52
N ASN A 13 15.46 -30.30 -3.77
CA ASN A 13 15.96 -31.64 -4.06
C ASN A 13 17.45 -31.82 -3.73
N ILE A 14 18.20 -30.72 -3.59
CA ILE A 14 19.63 -30.75 -3.25
C ILE A 14 19.77 -30.82 -1.72
N LYS A 15 20.14 -31.98 -1.19
CA LYS A 15 20.18 -32.28 0.27
C LYS A 15 20.93 -31.22 1.09
N ILE A 16 22.08 -30.74 0.62
CA ILE A 16 22.91 -29.75 1.32
C ILE A 16 22.17 -28.41 1.44
N LEU A 17 21.61 -27.91 0.33
CA LEU A 17 20.86 -26.66 0.31
C LEU A 17 19.58 -26.76 1.14
N ASN A 18 18.93 -27.93 1.13
CA ASN A 18 17.74 -28.16 1.95
C ASN A 18 18.05 -28.12 3.45
N LYS A 19 19.14 -28.76 3.88
CA LYS A 19 19.60 -28.73 5.28
C LYS A 19 19.96 -27.32 5.76
N LEU A 20 20.62 -26.52 4.92
CA LEU A 20 20.92 -25.12 5.22
C LEU A 20 19.65 -24.25 5.19
N GLY A 21 18.79 -24.48 4.20
CA GLY A 21 17.53 -23.77 4.01
C GLY A 21 16.54 -23.96 5.15
N ALA A 22 16.55 -25.13 5.80
CA ALA A 22 15.75 -25.40 6.99
C ALA A 22 16.02 -24.42 8.14
N LYS A 23 17.25 -23.87 8.24
CA LYS A 23 17.60 -22.85 9.24
C LYS A 23 16.97 -21.48 8.97
N LEU A 24 16.54 -21.20 7.73
CA LEU A 24 15.90 -19.94 7.33
C LEU A 24 14.38 -19.93 7.54
N ARG A 25 13.85 -20.95 8.22
CA ARG A 25 12.42 -21.08 8.49
C ARG A 25 11.95 -19.99 9.44
N SER A 26 10.85 -19.33 9.08
CA SER A 26 10.17 -18.36 9.94
C SER A 26 8.68 -18.67 10.02
N ASN A 27 8.05 -18.36 11.16
CA ASN A 27 6.60 -18.51 11.32
C ASN A 27 5.81 -17.70 10.28
N LYS A 28 6.34 -16.54 9.86
CA LYS A 28 5.77 -15.71 8.79
C LYS A 28 5.79 -16.43 7.44
N LEU A 29 6.91 -17.05 7.09
CA LEU A 29 7.03 -17.85 5.87
C LEU A 29 6.10 -19.06 5.90
N ARG A 30 6.00 -19.75 7.04
CA ARG A 30 5.13 -20.93 7.19
C ARG A 30 3.65 -20.58 6.96
N LYS A 31 3.16 -19.48 7.55
CA LYS A 31 1.79 -18.98 7.30
C LYS A 31 1.58 -18.60 5.84
N ALA A 32 2.54 -17.89 5.25
CA ALA A 32 2.45 -17.49 3.85
C ALA A 32 2.46 -18.69 2.90
N LEU A 33 3.23 -19.73 3.21
CA LEU A 33 3.27 -20.98 2.45
C LEU A 33 2.00 -21.81 2.60
N HIS A 34 1.42 -21.88 3.80
CA HIS A 34 0.14 -22.56 4.00
C HIS A 34 -0.94 -21.98 3.07
N PHE A 35 -1.08 -20.65 3.09
CA PHE A 35 -1.97 -19.94 2.18
C PHE A 35 -1.57 -20.11 0.72
N PHE A 36 -0.28 -19.99 0.39
CA PHE A 36 0.18 -20.13 -0.99
C PHE A 36 -0.12 -21.52 -1.57
N ASN A 37 0.11 -22.58 -0.79
CA ASN A 37 -0.13 -23.95 -1.19
C ASN A 37 -1.63 -24.25 -1.34
N TYR A 38 -2.48 -23.64 -0.50
CA TYR A 38 -3.93 -23.75 -0.65
C TYR A 38 -4.41 -23.26 -2.02
N TYR A 39 -3.85 -22.15 -2.54
CA TYR A 39 -4.28 -21.56 -3.82
C TYR A 39 -3.57 -22.08 -5.06
N ASN A 40 -2.54 -22.89 -4.91
CA ASN A 40 -1.77 -23.35 -6.04
C ASN A 40 -2.28 -24.74 -6.43
N ASP A 41 -3.31 -24.80 -7.28
CA ASP A 41 -3.95 -26.03 -7.81
C ASP A 41 -2.98 -27.04 -8.44
N LYS A 42 -1.77 -26.61 -8.78
CA LYS A 42 -0.71 -27.50 -9.25
C LYS A 42 -0.14 -28.21 -8.03
N LYS A 43 -0.07 -29.56 -8.07
CA LYS A 43 0.54 -30.54 -7.13
C LYS A 43 1.97 -30.23 -6.61
N LEU A 44 2.49 -29.03 -6.81
CA LEU A 44 3.76 -28.53 -6.32
C LEU A 44 3.57 -27.94 -4.91
N ILE A 45 3.36 -28.81 -3.93
CA ILE A 45 3.43 -28.44 -2.51
C ILE A 45 4.84 -27.94 -2.23
N ILE A 46 4.98 -26.68 -1.82
CA ILE A 46 6.27 -26.08 -1.48
C ILE A 46 6.41 -26.06 0.04
N SER A 47 7.50 -26.63 0.55
CA SER A 47 7.82 -26.58 1.98
C SER A 47 8.67 -25.35 2.31
N SER A 48 8.76 -24.99 3.60
CA SER A 48 9.62 -23.89 4.06
C SER A 48 11.09 -24.10 3.68
N GLU A 49 11.52 -25.35 3.72
CA GLU A 49 12.89 -25.76 3.46
C GLU A 49 13.24 -25.58 1.97
N ASN A 50 12.30 -25.88 1.06
CA ASN A 50 12.46 -25.63 -0.38
C ASN A 50 12.66 -24.13 -0.70
N VAL A 51 11.92 -23.25 -0.01
CA VAL A 51 12.09 -21.80 -0.17
C VAL A 51 13.47 -21.37 0.33
N GLY A 52 13.87 -21.82 1.52
CA GLY A 52 15.20 -21.57 2.06
C GLY A 52 16.32 -22.05 1.13
N ALA A 53 16.22 -23.28 0.63
CA ALA A 53 17.18 -23.86 -0.30
C ALA A 53 17.31 -23.04 -1.59
N GLY A 54 16.18 -22.63 -2.19
CA GLY A 54 16.21 -21.81 -3.40
C GLY A 54 16.78 -20.41 -3.16
N THR A 55 16.58 -19.84 -1.98
CA THR A 55 17.19 -18.53 -1.63
C THR A 55 18.70 -18.60 -1.50
N ILE A 56 19.23 -19.71 -0.95
CA ILE A 56 20.68 -19.95 -0.85
C ILE A 56 21.26 -20.22 -2.24
N LEU A 57 20.59 -21.01 -3.07
CA LEU A 57 21.02 -21.27 -4.45
C LEU A 57 21.17 -19.97 -5.24
N ILE A 58 20.18 -19.08 -5.14
CA ILE A 58 20.21 -17.78 -5.83
C ILE A 58 21.26 -16.85 -5.26
N PHE A 59 21.47 -16.89 -3.95
CA PHE A 59 22.59 -16.17 -3.33
C PHE A 59 23.92 -16.59 -3.95
N ILE A 60 24.19 -17.90 -4.04
CA ILE A 60 25.45 -18.42 -4.61
C ILE A 60 25.58 -18.05 -6.09
N ILE A 61 24.53 -18.26 -6.89
CA ILE A 61 24.56 -17.95 -8.33
C ILE A 61 24.79 -16.45 -8.56
N SER A 62 24.09 -15.59 -7.83
CA SER A 62 24.27 -14.13 -7.97
C SER A 62 25.64 -13.66 -7.50
N LEU A 63 26.20 -14.25 -6.44
CA LEU A 63 27.54 -13.96 -5.95
C LEU A 63 28.60 -14.29 -7.02
N ILE A 64 28.52 -15.49 -7.63
CA ILE A 64 29.49 -15.93 -8.65
C ILE A 64 29.38 -15.05 -9.90
N LEU A 65 28.16 -14.84 -10.41
CA LEU A 65 27.96 -14.03 -11.62
C LEU A 65 28.43 -12.59 -11.45
N THR A 66 28.15 -11.96 -10.31
CA THR A 66 28.57 -10.57 -10.07
C THR A 66 30.08 -10.45 -9.88
N ASN A 67 30.70 -11.40 -9.20
CA ASN A 67 32.15 -11.37 -9.01
C ASN A 67 32.89 -11.58 -10.33
N LEU A 68 32.43 -12.52 -11.18
CA LEU A 68 32.98 -12.73 -12.53
C LEU A 68 32.94 -11.45 -13.38
N CYS A 69 31.89 -10.64 -13.28
CA CYS A 69 31.79 -9.38 -14.00
C CYS A 69 32.71 -8.27 -13.44
N LEU A 70 32.98 -8.27 -12.13
CA LEU A 70 33.68 -7.19 -11.43
C LEU A 70 35.16 -7.48 -11.14
N ILE A 71 35.64 -8.70 -11.39
CA ILE A 71 37.00 -9.13 -11.05
C ILE A 71 38.09 -8.26 -11.70
N PHE A 72 37.79 -7.65 -12.85
CA PHE A 72 38.72 -6.78 -13.58
C PHE A 72 39.05 -5.45 -12.90
N PHE A 73 38.25 -5.02 -11.91
CA PHE A 73 38.49 -3.74 -11.21
C PHE A 73 39.41 -3.92 -10.00
N ASN A 74 38.98 -4.71 -9.01
CA ASN A 74 39.72 -5.00 -7.79
C ASN A 74 39.02 -6.16 -7.06
N ILE A 75 39.77 -7.19 -6.66
CA ILE A 75 39.16 -8.42 -6.12
C ILE A 75 38.44 -8.21 -4.78
N LEU A 76 38.96 -7.35 -3.89
CA LEU A 76 38.36 -7.07 -2.58
C LEU A 76 37.07 -6.26 -2.73
N ILE A 77 37.10 -5.21 -3.56
CA ILE A 77 35.93 -4.38 -3.85
C ILE A 77 34.87 -5.20 -4.58
N SER A 78 35.28 -6.02 -5.56
CA SER A 78 34.41 -6.95 -6.28
C SER A 78 33.69 -7.90 -5.33
N LEU A 79 34.40 -8.53 -4.41
CA LEU A 79 33.81 -9.48 -3.45
C LEU A 79 32.79 -8.80 -2.55
N LEU A 80 33.10 -7.60 -2.02
CA LEU A 80 32.18 -6.83 -1.18
C LEU A 80 30.90 -6.44 -1.94
N ILE A 81 31.03 -5.87 -3.15
CA ILE A 81 29.89 -5.46 -3.97
C ILE A 81 29.03 -6.67 -4.34
N SER A 82 29.67 -7.76 -4.77
CA SER A 82 29.01 -9.01 -5.16
C SER A 82 28.24 -9.62 -3.99
N PHE A 83 28.82 -9.61 -2.78
CA PHE A 83 28.17 -10.12 -1.58
C PHE A 83 26.93 -9.31 -1.20
N ILE A 84 27.03 -7.97 -1.20
CA ILE A 84 25.89 -7.09 -0.93
C ILE A 84 24.78 -7.32 -1.97
N PHE A 85 25.14 -7.41 -3.24
CA PHE A 85 24.19 -7.62 -4.32
C PHE A 85 23.48 -8.99 -4.21
N ALA A 86 24.25 -10.04 -3.93
CA ALA A 86 23.71 -11.39 -3.73
C ALA A 86 22.74 -11.45 -2.55
N LEU A 87 23.06 -10.78 -1.43
CA LEU A 87 22.14 -10.64 -0.28
C LEU A 87 20.84 -9.93 -0.65
N ILE A 88 20.90 -8.88 -1.47
CA ILE A 88 19.70 -8.15 -1.91
C ILE A 88 18.80 -9.04 -2.77
N ILE A 89 19.38 -9.79 -3.72
CA ILE A 89 18.62 -10.68 -4.60
C ILE A 89 18.01 -11.84 -3.82
N SER A 90 18.81 -12.53 -3.00
CA SER A 90 18.34 -13.68 -2.21
C SER A 90 17.20 -13.27 -1.26
N ARG A 91 17.32 -12.09 -0.64
CA ARG A 91 16.26 -11.51 0.20
C ARG A 91 14.99 -11.22 -0.60
N LYS A 92 15.08 -10.63 -1.79
CA LYS A 92 13.90 -10.40 -2.65
C LYS A 92 13.21 -11.72 -2.98
N PHE A 93 13.98 -12.76 -3.25
CA PHE A 93 13.46 -14.08 -3.54
C PHE A 93 12.72 -14.66 -2.32
N TYR A 94 13.36 -14.66 -1.14
CA TYR A 94 12.74 -15.14 0.11
C TYR A 94 11.40 -14.46 0.41
N TYR A 95 11.36 -13.13 0.29
CA TYR A 95 10.16 -12.35 0.60
C TYR A 95 9.10 -12.40 -0.50
N TYR A 96 9.33 -13.06 -1.64
CA TYR A 96 8.37 -13.14 -2.73
C TYR A 96 7.03 -13.74 -2.27
N ILE A 97 7.06 -14.94 -1.67
CA ILE A 97 5.85 -15.65 -1.20
C ILE A 97 5.17 -14.87 -0.07
N ILE A 98 5.96 -14.32 0.85
CA ILE A 98 5.45 -13.53 1.98
C ILE A 98 4.73 -12.27 1.49
N ASN A 99 5.30 -11.57 0.51
CA ASN A 99 4.70 -10.37 -0.06
C ASN A 99 3.45 -10.70 -0.89
N TYR A 100 3.46 -11.81 -1.63
CA TYR A 100 2.29 -12.29 -2.35
C TYR A 100 1.12 -12.58 -1.40
N HIS A 101 1.37 -13.36 -0.34
CA HIS A 101 0.40 -13.61 0.74
C HIS A 101 -0.12 -12.29 1.32
N LYS A 102 0.79 -11.38 1.68
CA LYS A 102 0.42 -10.10 2.29
C LYS A 102 -0.51 -9.30 1.39
N ILE A 103 -0.21 -9.16 0.11
CA ILE A 103 -1.05 -8.36 -0.81
C ILE A 103 -2.45 -8.96 -0.93
N ARG A 104 -2.55 -10.28 -1.13
CA ARG A 104 -3.85 -10.95 -1.29
C ARG A 104 -4.68 -10.86 -0.01
N TYR A 105 -4.07 -11.10 1.15
CA TYR A 105 -4.71 -10.98 2.45
C TYR A 105 -5.29 -9.59 2.73
N LEU A 106 -4.55 -8.54 2.36
CA LEU A 106 -5.01 -7.16 2.55
C LEU A 106 -6.18 -6.81 1.62
N ASN A 107 -6.15 -7.32 0.39
CA ASN A 107 -7.25 -7.12 -0.55
C ASN A 107 -8.50 -7.91 -0.17
N SER A 108 -8.38 -9.06 0.49
CA SER A 108 -9.54 -9.82 0.98
C SER A 108 -10.14 -9.20 2.24
N LEU A 109 -9.32 -8.65 3.13
CA LEU A 109 -9.74 -8.06 4.42
C LEU A 109 -10.89 -7.04 4.28
N GLN A 110 -10.89 -6.22 3.24
CA GLN A 110 -11.91 -5.19 3.03
C GLN A 110 -13.32 -5.75 2.75
N PHE A 111 -13.42 -7.02 2.34
CA PHE A 111 -14.68 -7.66 1.97
C PHE A 111 -15.11 -8.75 2.96
N LEU A 112 -14.25 -9.13 3.92
CA LEU A 112 -14.55 -10.22 4.85
C LEU A 112 -15.83 -9.96 5.65
N ASP A 113 -16.10 -8.72 6.01
CA ASP A 113 -17.28 -8.32 6.78
C ASP A 113 -18.56 -8.51 5.97
N LEU A 114 -18.53 -8.04 4.73
CA LEU A 114 -19.64 -8.14 3.79
C LEU A 114 -19.90 -9.61 3.44
N VAL A 115 -18.83 -10.38 3.21
CA VAL A 115 -18.92 -11.82 2.95
C VAL A 115 -19.50 -12.56 4.15
N TYR A 116 -19.06 -12.24 5.37
CA TYR A 116 -19.60 -12.84 6.58
C TYR A 116 -21.10 -12.56 6.74
N GLN A 117 -21.51 -11.31 6.49
CA GLN A 117 -22.92 -10.92 6.57
C GLN A 117 -23.76 -11.63 5.51
N ASP A 118 -23.35 -11.60 4.24
CA ASP A 118 -24.03 -12.29 3.14
C ASP A 118 -24.13 -13.80 3.42
N PHE A 119 -23.05 -14.39 3.94
CA PHE A 119 -23.02 -15.81 4.27
C PHE A 119 -24.02 -16.14 5.40
N LEU A 120 -23.99 -15.38 6.50
CA LEU A 120 -24.93 -15.54 7.62
C LEU A 120 -26.38 -15.36 7.16
N ILE A 121 -26.63 -14.37 6.32
CA ILE A 121 -27.94 -14.08 5.73
C ILE A 121 -28.47 -15.29 4.99
N ILE A 122 -27.69 -15.88 4.08
CA ILE A 122 -28.11 -17.00 3.25
C ILE A 122 -28.24 -18.27 4.07
N LEU A 123 -27.30 -18.50 5.00
CA LEU A 123 -27.36 -19.63 5.91
C LEU A 123 -28.65 -19.61 6.73
N ASN A 124 -29.01 -18.47 7.33
CA ASN A 124 -30.23 -18.36 8.14
C ASN A 124 -31.51 -18.53 7.32
N SER A 125 -31.52 -18.20 6.03
CA SER A 125 -32.73 -18.32 5.20
C SER A 125 -32.90 -19.69 4.57
N THR A 126 -31.80 -20.33 4.15
CA THR A 126 -31.82 -21.60 3.41
C THR A 126 -31.52 -22.80 4.31
N ASN A 127 -30.91 -22.53 5.47
CA ASN A 127 -30.31 -23.53 6.35
C ASN A 127 -29.27 -24.42 5.63
N SER A 128 -28.70 -23.94 4.52
CA SER A 128 -27.84 -24.69 3.62
C SER A 128 -26.49 -23.98 3.47
N ILE A 129 -25.43 -24.65 3.88
CA ILE A 129 -24.04 -24.16 3.72
C ILE A 129 -23.69 -24.10 2.23
N PHE A 130 -24.18 -25.06 1.44
CA PHE A 130 -23.95 -25.08 -0.01
C PHE A 130 -24.52 -23.82 -0.68
N ASP A 131 -25.76 -23.45 -0.36
CA ASP A 131 -26.39 -22.28 -0.97
C ASP A 131 -25.69 -20.98 -0.57
N ALA A 132 -25.21 -20.90 0.68
CA ALA A 132 -24.39 -19.79 1.13
C ALA A 132 -23.05 -19.72 0.36
N ILE A 133 -22.39 -20.86 0.13
CA ILE A 133 -21.17 -20.92 -0.69
C ILE A 133 -21.44 -20.51 -2.14
N LEU A 134 -22.49 -21.05 -2.75
CA LEU A 134 -22.87 -20.75 -4.13
C LEU A 134 -23.22 -19.27 -4.31
N PHE A 135 -23.89 -18.69 -3.32
CA PHE A 135 -24.23 -17.27 -3.32
C PHE A 135 -22.98 -16.39 -3.30
N ILE A 136 -22.02 -16.66 -2.40
CA ILE A 136 -20.75 -15.92 -2.37
C ILE A 136 -19.95 -16.16 -3.65
N ALA A 137 -19.97 -17.36 -4.23
CA ALA A 137 -19.32 -17.66 -5.50
C ALA A 137 -19.84 -16.77 -6.65
N ASN A 138 -21.15 -16.49 -6.67
CA ASN A 138 -21.79 -15.67 -7.69
C ASN A 138 -21.75 -14.17 -7.40
N SER A 139 -21.29 -13.77 -6.22
CA SER A 139 -21.17 -12.36 -5.84
C SER A 139 -20.01 -11.65 -6.57
N SER A 140 -19.97 -10.32 -6.47
CA SER A 140 -18.96 -9.47 -7.09
C SER A 140 -17.79 -9.13 -6.15
N TYR A 141 -17.51 -9.95 -5.12
CA TYR A 141 -16.36 -9.73 -4.24
C TYR A 141 -15.04 -10.07 -4.94
N PRO A 142 -14.10 -9.11 -5.10
CA PRO A 142 -12.79 -9.38 -5.66
C PRO A 142 -12.05 -10.46 -4.88
N ILE A 143 -11.41 -11.40 -5.59
CA ILE A 143 -10.63 -12.53 -5.05
C ILE A 143 -11.52 -13.58 -4.36
N ILE A 144 -12.31 -13.21 -3.35
CA ILE A 144 -13.11 -14.15 -2.55
C ILE A 144 -14.11 -14.93 -3.40
N SER A 145 -14.82 -14.26 -4.32
CA SER A 145 -15.80 -14.97 -5.18
C SER A 145 -15.15 -16.00 -6.09
N LYS A 146 -13.89 -15.78 -6.51
CA LYS A 146 -13.13 -16.78 -7.28
C LYS A 146 -12.80 -17.99 -6.42
N ASP A 147 -12.35 -17.74 -5.20
CA ASP A 147 -12.03 -18.80 -4.24
C ASP A 147 -13.28 -19.65 -3.92
N PHE A 148 -14.44 -19.03 -3.76
CA PHE A 148 -15.70 -19.73 -3.58
C PHE A 148 -16.17 -20.49 -4.82
N LYS A 149 -15.91 -19.99 -6.04
CA LYS A 149 -16.17 -20.75 -7.28
C LYS A 149 -15.35 -22.04 -7.33
N ASP A 150 -14.10 -22.00 -6.87
CA ASP A 150 -13.26 -23.20 -6.83
C ASP A 150 -13.76 -24.19 -5.76
N ILE A 151 -14.26 -23.69 -4.62
CA ILE A 151 -14.98 -24.52 -3.63
C ILE A 151 -16.21 -25.18 -4.26
N VAL A 152 -17.05 -24.43 -4.99
CA VAL A 152 -18.23 -25.00 -5.68
C VAL A 152 -17.83 -26.11 -6.66
N LYS A 153 -16.74 -25.94 -7.41
CA LYS A 153 -16.24 -27.00 -8.30
C LYS A 153 -15.85 -28.25 -7.52
N ALA A 154 -15.15 -28.10 -6.39
CA ALA A 154 -14.76 -29.23 -5.56
C ALA A 154 -15.97 -29.94 -4.93
N ILE A 155 -17.00 -29.18 -4.54
CA ILE A 155 -18.28 -29.75 -4.08
C ILE A 155 -18.95 -30.57 -5.19
N ASN A 156 -18.96 -30.06 -6.43
CA ASN A 156 -19.49 -30.80 -7.59
C ASN A 156 -18.69 -32.08 -7.91
N LEU A 157 -17.44 -32.20 -7.41
CA LEU A 157 -16.64 -33.42 -7.50
C LEU A 157 -16.91 -34.41 -6.34
N GLY A 158 -17.85 -34.09 -5.44
CA GLY A 158 -18.28 -34.97 -4.34
C GLY A 158 -17.66 -34.67 -2.98
N GLU A 159 -16.90 -33.56 -2.85
CA GLU A 159 -16.34 -33.15 -1.56
C GLU A 159 -17.39 -32.46 -0.67
N LYS A 160 -17.27 -32.62 0.66
CA LYS A 160 -18.24 -32.05 1.61
C LYS A 160 -18.04 -30.53 1.77
N PRO A 161 -19.11 -29.71 1.65
CA PRO A 161 -19.01 -28.25 1.68
C PRO A 161 -18.44 -27.72 3.00
N GLU A 162 -18.75 -28.36 4.13
CA GLU A 162 -18.26 -27.97 5.46
C GLU A 162 -16.75 -28.11 5.55
N THR A 163 -16.21 -29.22 5.04
CA THR A 163 -14.77 -29.50 5.10
C THR A 163 -13.98 -28.54 4.23
N LEU A 164 -14.48 -28.25 3.02
CA LEU A 164 -13.87 -27.28 2.11
C LEU A 164 -13.92 -25.86 2.67
N LEU A 165 -15.05 -25.48 3.24
CA LEU A 165 -15.22 -24.17 3.84
C LEU A 165 -14.32 -23.99 5.08
N LEU A 166 -14.20 -25.00 5.94
CA LEU A 166 -13.28 -24.97 7.08
C LEU A 166 -11.82 -24.86 6.62
N ASN A 167 -11.41 -25.64 5.62
CA ASN A 167 -10.06 -25.55 5.04
C ASN A 167 -9.78 -24.14 4.47
N TYR A 168 -10.76 -23.56 3.77
CA TYR A 168 -10.68 -22.19 3.28
C TYR A 168 -10.54 -21.18 4.42
N ILE A 169 -11.39 -21.29 5.44
CA ILE A 169 -11.39 -20.41 6.61
C ILE A 169 -10.07 -20.49 7.38
N ASP A 170 -9.50 -21.68 7.54
CA ASP A 170 -8.21 -21.88 8.20
C ASP A 170 -7.03 -21.34 7.38
N SER A 171 -7.17 -21.29 6.04
CA SER A 171 -6.20 -20.63 5.18
C SER A 171 -6.18 -19.11 5.38
N ILE A 172 -7.32 -18.50 5.77
CA ILE A 172 -7.44 -17.06 5.99
C ILE A 172 -6.73 -16.65 7.28
N SER A 173 -5.80 -15.70 7.17
CA SER A 173 -5.02 -15.26 8.34
C SER A 173 -5.75 -14.30 9.29
N ASN A 174 -7.00 -13.92 9.00
CA ASN A 174 -7.82 -13.11 9.91
C ASN A 174 -8.44 -14.02 10.99
N GLN A 175 -7.97 -13.85 12.23
CA GLN A 175 -8.42 -14.65 13.37
C GLN A 175 -9.89 -14.41 13.72
N THR A 176 -10.35 -13.16 13.72
CA THR A 176 -11.74 -12.79 13.99
C THR A 176 -12.70 -13.43 13.00
N PHE A 177 -12.31 -13.49 11.72
CA PHE A 177 -13.13 -14.05 10.64
C PHE A 177 -13.20 -15.55 10.77
N ARG A 178 -12.04 -16.15 11.03
CA ARG A 178 -11.93 -17.57 11.28
C ARG A 178 -12.82 -17.98 12.44
N GLU A 179 -12.65 -17.38 13.62
CA GLU A 179 -13.45 -17.69 14.81
C GLU A 179 -14.95 -17.53 14.55
N ARG A 180 -15.37 -16.49 13.84
CA ARG A 180 -16.80 -16.27 13.57
C ARG A 180 -17.38 -17.22 12.55
N MET A 181 -16.69 -17.48 11.45
CA MET A 181 -17.16 -18.43 10.46
C MET A 181 -17.13 -19.86 10.99
N THR A 182 -16.09 -20.25 11.75
CA THR A 182 -16.07 -21.55 12.43
C THR A 182 -17.22 -21.65 13.43
N ASN A 183 -17.48 -20.58 14.18
CA ASN A 183 -18.62 -20.53 15.08
C ASN A 183 -19.92 -20.72 14.30
N LEU A 184 -20.17 -19.98 13.21
CA LEU A 184 -21.38 -20.14 12.39
C LEU A 184 -21.57 -21.57 11.87
N ILE A 185 -20.51 -22.19 11.33
CA ILE A 185 -20.56 -23.56 10.82
C ILE A 185 -20.85 -24.55 11.97
N SER A 186 -20.24 -24.33 13.13
CA SER A 186 -20.49 -25.14 14.33
C SER A 186 -21.84 -24.85 14.99
N TYR A 187 -22.40 -23.65 14.82
CA TYR A 187 -23.65 -23.20 15.44
C TYR A 187 -24.88 -23.81 14.77
N ASN A 188 -24.73 -24.24 13.52
CA ASN A 188 -25.71 -25.13 12.88
C ASN A 188 -25.87 -26.48 13.62
N LEU A 189 -25.09 -26.74 14.70
CA LEU A 189 -25.25 -27.91 15.58
C LEU A 189 -25.90 -27.61 16.94
N LYS A 190 -26.19 -26.35 17.34
CA LYS A 190 -26.96 -26.02 18.57
C LYS A 190 -27.36 -24.54 18.64
N THR A 191 -28.62 -24.31 18.97
CA THR A 191 -29.36 -23.04 19.04
C THR A 191 -28.87 -22.04 20.11
N ASP A 192 -29.28 -20.78 19.92
CA ASP A 192 -29.27 -19.62 20.85
C ASP A 192 -28.06 -18.67 20.95
N ALA A 193 -27.82 -17.87 19.89
CA ALA A 193 -26.91 -16.72 19.97
C ALA A 193 -27.67 -15.39 20.13
N LYS A 194 -28.26 -15.16 21.31
CA LYS A 194 -28.66 -13.81 21.74
C LYS A 194 -27.45 -13.03 22.25
N ASN A 195 -27.20 -11.86 21.64
CA ASN A 195 -26.61 -10.67 22.27
C ASN A 195 -25.25 -10.79 22.95
N LYS A 196 -24.20 -11.18 22.23
CA LYS A 196 -22.86 -10.63 22.54
C LYS A 196 -22.60 -9.45 21.63
N LYS A 197 -22.45 -8.26 22.23
CA LYS A 197 -21.98 -7.03 21.57
C LYS A 197 -20.67 -7.36 20.85
N ASN A 198 -20.81 -7.62 19.56
CA ASN A 198 -19.76 -8.12 18.70
C ASN A 198 -18.81 -6.97 18.40
N LYS A 199 -17.53 -7.07 18.80
CA LYS A 199 -16.49 -6.16 18.29
C LYS A 199 -16.49 -6.25 16.77
N GLU A 200 -16.91 -5.20 16.09
CA GLU A 200 -17.10 -5.22 14.65
C GLU A 200 -15.75 -5.42 13.94
N PHE A 201 -15.74 -6.22 12.87
CA PHE A 201 -14.54 -6.47 12.09
C PHE A 201 -13.90 -5.18 11.53
N SER A 202 -14.74 -4.18 11.26
CA SER A 202 -14.38 -2.79 10.97
C SER A 202 -13.40 -2.20 12.00
N THR A 203 -13.45 -2.60 13.26
CA THR A 203 -12.51 -2.15 14.30
C THR A 203 -11.11 -2.73 14.11
N GLU A 204 -10.98 -3.96 13.62
CA GLU A 204 -9.67 -4.57 13.31
C GLU A 204 -9.08 -3.95 12.04
N LEU A 205 -9.90 -3.71 11.01
CA LEU A 205 -9.47 -3.03 9.80
C LEU A 205 -9.06 -1.58 10.09
N GLY A 206 -9.89 -0.85 10.85
CA GLY A 206 -9.65 0.52 11.27
C GLY A 206 -8.40 0.65 12.14
N SER A 207 -8.19 -0.25 13.11
CA SER A 207 -6.99 -0.25 13.95
C SER A 207 -5.72 -0.55 13.16
N LYS A 208 -5.73 -1.53 12.23
CA LYS A 208 -4.59 -1.80 11.34
C LYS A 208 -4.26 -0.61 10.44
N TYR A 209 -5.28 0.12 9.99
CA TYR A 209 -5.07 1.31 9.17
C TYR A 209 -4.60 2.52 9.97
N GLN A 210 -5.07 2.67 11.21
CA GLN A 210 -4.55 3.66 12.13
C GLN A 210 -3.08 3.37 12.48
N GLU A 211 -2.73 2.11 12.73
CA GLU A 211 -1.34 1.67 12.92
C GLU A 211 -0.50 1.97 11.67
N TYR A 212 -1.01 1.66 10.48
CA TYR A 212 -0.36 1.99 9.22
C TYR A 212 -0.16 3.51 9.06
N THR A 213 -1.16 4.31 9.41
CA THR A 213 -1.09 5.78 9.34
C THR A 213 -0.03 6.33 10.30
N LYS A 214 0.04 5.82 11.53
CA LYS A 214 1.08 6.17 12.50
C LYS A 214 2.48 5.77 12.00
N GLN A 215 2.62 4.57 11.44
CA GLN A 215 3.88 4.12 10.85
C GLN A 215 4.28 4.96 9.63
N LEU A 216 3.32 5.41 8.83
CA LEU A 216 3.55 6.24 7.66
C LEU A 216 4.14 7.59 8.08
N ASP A 217 3.60 8.23 9.11
CA ASP A 217 4.11 9.49 9.66
C ASP A 217 5.58 9.38 10.09
N THR A 218 5.91 8.36 10.88
CA THR A 218 7.30 8.09 11.31
C THR A 218 8.21 7.79 10.12
N ARG A 219 7.75 6.98 9.15
CA ARG A 219 8.52 6.63 7.96
C ARG A 219 8.77 7.82 7.03
N LEU A 220 7.77 8.68 6.86
CA LEU A 220 7.93 9.92 6.12
C LEU A 220 8.93 10.81 6.82
N THR A 221 8.80 11.02 8.14
CA THR A 221 9.75 11.83 8.91
C THR A 221 11.19 11.32 8.78
N ILE A 222 11.41 10.00 8.89
CA ILE A 222 12.73 9.39 8.66
C ILE A 222 13.22 9.59 7.23
N LEU A 223 12.36 9.38 6.23
CA LEU A 223 12.71 9.56 4.83
C LEU A 223 13.10 11.01 4.53
N ILE A 224 12.34 11.97 5.06
CA ILE A 224 12.62 13.40 4.94
C ILE A 224 13.94 13.74 5.62
N GLY A 225 14.12 13.31 6.88
CA GLY A 225 15.35 13.55 7.63
C GLY A 225 16.57 13.01 6.91
N ILE A 226 16.56 11.73 6.51
CA ILE A 226 17.69 11.14 5.78
C ILE A 226 17.92 11.88 4.45
N ASN A 227 16.88 12.19 3.67
CA ASN A 227 17.08 12.84 2.38
C ASN A 227 17.50 14.32 2.49
N VAL A 228 17.30 14.98 3.63
CA VAL A 228 17.80 16.33 3.91
C VAL A 228 19.25 16.26 4.40
N PHE A 229 19.56 15.38 5.34
CA PHE A 229 20.89 15.28 5.94
C PHE A 229 21.91 14.55 5.06
N LEU A 230 21.49 13.55 4.29
CA LEU A 230 22.37 12.77 3.42
C LEU A 230 23.10 13.65 2.40
N PRO A 231 22.42 14.51 1.61
CA PRO A 231 23.15 15.38 0.69
C PRO A 231 24.12 16.26 1.47
N ILE A 232 23.72 16.93 2.57
CA ILE A 232 24.61 17.79 3.38
C ILE A 232 25.86 17.03 3.83
N LEU A 233 25.67 15.84 4.41
CA LEU A 233 26.76 15.01 4.91
C LEU A 233 27.66 14.51 3.78
N THR A 234 27.09 14.15 2.64
CA THR A 234 27.90 13.79 1.47
C THR A 234 28.67 14.99 0.92
N THR A 235 28.08 16.18 0.90
CA THR A 235 28.77 17.38 0.41
C THR A 235 29.93 17.76 1.33
N THR A 236 29.77 17.65 2.65
CA THR A 236 30.85 17.95 3.61
C THR A 236 31.92 16.87 3.65
N LEU A 237 31.56 15.58 3.55
CA LEU A 237 32.57 14.52 3.48
C LEU A 237 33.40 14.61 2.19
N PHE A 238 32.74 14.88 1.06
CA PHE A 238 33.43 14.99 -0.21
C PHE A 238 34.16 16.32 -0.37
N SER A 239 33.78 17.40 0.32
CA SER A 239 34.52 18.68 0.23
C SER A 239 35.98 18.52 0.63
N PHE A 240 36.28 17.64 1.58
CA PHE A 240 37.65 17.27 1.94
C PHE A 240 38.43 16.59 0.79
N TYR A 241 37.75 15.80 -0.04
CA TYR A 241 38.35 15.05 -1.14
C TYR A 241 38.40 15.87 -2.45
N ILE A 242 37.39 16.73 -2.65
CA ILE A 242 37.23 17.64 -3.79
C ILE A 242 38.36 18.67 -3.86
N ALA A 243 38.97 18.99 -2.72
CA ALA A 243 40.17 19.83 -2.64
C ALA A 243 41.27 19.42 -3.64
N ILE A 244 41.34 18.13 -3.98
CA ILE A 244 42.35 17.57 -4.88
C ILE A 244 41.89 17.58 -6.36
N ASN A 245 40.58 17.47 -6.62
CA ASN A 245 40.03 17.51 -7.99
C ASN A 245 38.51 17.76 -8.01
N SER A 246 38.08 18.85 -8.65
CA SER A 246 36.68 19.28 -8.71
C SER A 246 35.77 18.30 -9.47
N TYR A 247 36.30 17.60 -10.49
CA TYR A 247 35.52 16.70 -11.34
C TYR A 247 35.07 15.40 -10.66
N PHE A 248 35.78 14.95 -9.61
CA PHE A 248 35.39 13.72 -8.89
C PHE A 248 34.06 13.86 -8.16
N ILE A 249 33.56 15.08 -7.93
CA ILE A 249 32.25 15.33 -7.33
C ILE A 249 31.12 14.68 -8.14
N LEU A 250 31.28 14.52 -9.45
CA LEU A 250 30.26 13.92 -10.33
C LEU A 250 29.97 12.45 -9.98
N ILE A 251 30.94 11.73 -9.39
CA ILE A 251 30.75 10.35 -8.91
C ILE A 251 29.73 10.29 -7.75
N LEU A 252 29.52 11.39 -7.03
CA LEU A 252 28.54 11.46 -5.96
C LEU A 252 27.10 11.30 -6.47
N LEU A 253 26.82 11.75 -7.71
CA LEU A 253 25.49 11.74 -8.29
C LEU A 253 24.88 10.32 -8.36
N PRO A 254 25.51 9.32 -9.01
CA PRO A 254 24.97 7.96 -9.05
C PRO A 254 24.85 7.33 -7.66
N PHE A 255 25.79 7.61 -6.75
CA PHE A 255 25.74 7.14 -5.37
C PHE A 255 24.53 7.70 -4.61
N HIS A 256 24.29 9.01 -4.73
CA HIS A 256 23.17 9.68 -4.10
C HIS A 256 21.82 9.18 -4.63
N VAL A 257 21.70 9.05 -5.96
CA VAL A 257 20.49 8.49 -6.60
C VAL A 257 20.23 7.07 -6.12
N PHE A 258 21.26 6.23 -6.01
CA PHE A 258 21.14 4.87 -5.51
C PHE A 258 20.59 4.82 -4.09
N ILE A 259 21.10 5.66 -3.18
CA ILE A 259 20.61 5.74 -1.79
C ILE A 259 19.16 6.21 -1.76
N LEU A 260 18.79 7.24 -2.52
CA LEU A 260 17.41 7.73 -2.60
C LEU A 260 16.45 6.63 -3.07
N MET A 261 16.83 5.87 -4.10
CA MET A 261 16.02 4.75 -4.60
C MET A 261 15.85 3.66 -3.53
N LEU A 262 16.91 3.34 -2.79
CA LEU A 262 16.88 2.36 -1.72
C LEU A 262 15.96 2.82 -0.57
N LEU A 263 16.10 4.06 -0.12
CA LEU A 263 15.28 4.65 0.93
C LEU A 263 13.80 4.70 0.54
N LYS A 264 13.50 5.20 -0.66
CA LYS A 264 12.12 5.24 -1.20
C LYS A 264 11.49 3.86 -1.14
N LYS A 265 12.22 2.83 -1.56
CA LYS A 265 11.72 1.45 -1.59
C LYS A 265 11.55 0.81 -0.21
N VAL A 266 12.49 1.08 0.71
CA VAL A 266 12.48 0.47 2.06
C VAL A 266 11.42 1.11 2.93
N LEU A 267 11.28 2.44 2.87
CA LEU A 267 10.42 3.21 3.76
C LEU A 267 9.00 3.38 3.22
N LEU A 268 8.80 3.56 1.92
CA LEU A 268 7.46 3.70 1.34
C LEU A 268 6.93 2.33 0.90
N LYS A 269 6.29 1.61 1.83
CA LYS A 269 5.54 0.39 1.50
C LYS A 269 4.21 0.74 0.80
N ARG A 270 3.72 -0.19 -0.01
CA ARG A 270 2.43 -0.10 -0.72
C ARG A 270 1.28 0.19 0.25
N GLU A 271 0.37 1.02 -0.24
CA GLU A 271 -0.82 1.49 0.46
C GLU A 271 -1.85 0.40 0.66
N PHE A 272 -2.61 0.58 1.73
CA PHE A 272 -3.77 -0.20 2.09
C PHE A 272 -4.98 0.64 1.72
N PHE A 273 -5.92 0.05 0.99
CA PHE A 273 -7.18 0.69 0.64
C PHE A 273 -8.26 0.21 1.61
N ILE A 274 -9.10 1.13 2.08
CA ILE A 274 -10.29 0.84 2.90
C ILE A 274 -11.52 1.33 2.13
N LEU A 275 -12.66 0.66 2.32
CA LEU A 275 -13.94 1.10 1.80
C LEU A 275 -14.24 2.53 2.24
N GLY A 276 -14.56 3.43 1.30
CA GLY A 276 -14.71 4.87 1.58
C GLY A 276 -13.43 5.70 1.51
N ALA A 277 -12.29 5.13 1.09
CA ALA A 277 -11.02 5.86 0.93
C ALA A 277 -10.74 6.41 -0.49
N ASN A 278 -11.62 6.17 -1.49
CA ASN A 278 -11.39 6.64 -2.86
C ASN A 278 -11.75 8.12 -3.02
N ASP A 279 -10.80 8.88 -3.54
CA ASP A 279 -10.69 10.35 -3.43
C ASP A 279 -10.76 11.07 -4.81
N THR A 280 -11.46 10.51 -5.81
CA THR A 280 -11.57 11.17 -7.13
C THR A 280 -12.99 11.33 -7.68
N ASP A 281 -13.94 10.48 -7.30
CA ASP A 281 -15.38 10.61 -7.67
C ASP A 281 -16.28 10.59 -6.41
N SER A 282 -15.78 11.17 -5.32
CA SER A 282 -16.30 10.98 -3.95
C SER A 282 -17.71 11.53 -3.70
N ASN A 283 -18.21 12.47 -4.50
CA ASN A 283 -19.49 13.10 -4.22
C ASN A 283 -20.65 12.10 -4.36
N GLU A 284 -20.73 11.38 -5.47
CA GLU A 284 -21.82 10.42 -5.72
C GLU A 284 -21.92 9.35 -4.61
N PHE A 285 -20.78 8.81 -4.17
CA PHE A 285 -20.76 7.83 -3.08
C PHE A 285 -21.09 8.44 -1.71
N ASN A 286 -20.67 9.69 -1.46
CA ASN A 286 -20.99 10.39 -0.22
C ASN A 286 -22.50 10.66 -0.11
N GLU A 287 -23.06 11.16 -1.21
CA GLU A 287 -24.47 11.44 -1.37
C GLU A 287 -25.33 10.17 -1.26
N LEU A 288 -24.91 9.07 -1.90
CA LEU A 288 -25.60 7.80 -1.77
C LEU A 288 -25.63 7.31 -0.32
N ILE A 289 -24.52 7.43 0.42
CA ILE A 289 -24.48 7.01 1.83
C ILE A 289 -25.42 7.86 2.68
N LEU A 290 -25.57 9.15 2.38
CA LEU A 290 -26.51 10.02 3.07
C LEU A 290 -27.96 9.60 2.77
N PHE A 291 -28.28 9.36 1.50
CA PHE A 291 -29.58 8.83 1.10
C PHE A 291 -29.88 7.48 1.77
N LEU A 292 -28.93 6.54 1.74
CA LEU A 292 -29.08 5.21 2.33
C LEU A 292 -29.25 5.27 3.86
N SER A 293 -28.73 6.30 4.53
CA SER A 293 -28.94 6.52 5.96
C SER A 293 -30.37 6.93 6.27
N ILE A 294 -30.96 7.80 5.44
CA ILE A 294 -32.37 8.16 5.56
C ILE A 294 -33.25 6.92 5.27
N PHE A 295 -32.90 6.17 4.23
CA PHE A 295 -33.57 4.93 3.85
C PHE A 295 -33.50 3.84 4.92
N SER A 296 -32.33 3.62 5.53
CA SER A 296 -32.18 2.66 6.63
C SER A 296 -33.07 3.03 7.82
N ASN A 297 -33.16 4.32 8.16
CA ASN A 297 -34.02 4.79 9.24
C ASN A 297 -35.51 4.53 8.95
N GLN A 298 -35.95 4.78 7.71
CA GLN A 298 -37.34 4.49 7.33
C GLN A 298 -37.66 2.99 7.38
N LEU A 299 -36.72 2.14 6.96
CA LEU A 299 -36.85 0.69 7.05
C LEU A 299 -36.91 0.19 8.50
N MET A 300 -36.09 0.76 9.40
CA MET A 300 -36.07 0.42 10.83
C MET A 300 -37.42 0.73 11.52
N MET A 301 -38.16 1.72 11.01
CA MET A 301 -39.51 2.06 11.46
C MET A 301 -40.59 1.08 10.94
N ASN A 302 -40.19 -0.06 10.37
CA ASN A 302 -41.07 -1.10 9.86
C ASN A 302 -41.98 -0.65 8.70
N ASN A 303 -41.55 0.35 7.93
CA ASN A 303 -42.21 0.71 6.68
C ASN A 303 -41.89 -0.33 5.59
N SER A 304 -42.75 -0.46 4.58
CA SER A 304 -42.41 -1.25 3.38
C SER A 304 -41.20 -0.63 2.65
N PRO A 305 -40.43 -1.41 1.87
CA PRO A 305 -39.32 -0.88 1.09
C PRO A 305 -39.71 0.27 0.15
N GLU A 306 -40.88 0.17 -0.50
CA GLU A 306 -41.40 1.18 -1.43
C GLU A 306 -41.76 2.47 -0.69
N ASN A 307 -42.49 2.36 0.42
CA ASN A 307 -42.86 3.53 1.23
C ASN A 307 -41.62 4.17 1.86
N SER A 308 -40.66 3.37 2.29
CA SER A 308 -39.36 3.84 2.80
C SER A 308 -38.61 4.61 1.73
N LEU A 309 -38.59 4.09 0.48
CA LEU A 309 -37.91 4.72 -0.64
C LEU A 309 -38.52 6.10 -0.94
N ILE A 310 -39.85 6.16 -1.08
CA ILE A 310 -40.59 7.40 -1.34
C ILE A 310 -40.37 8.42 -0.21
N LYS A 311 -40.49 8.00 1.05
CA LYS A 311 -40.27 8.89 2.20
C LYS A 311 -38.84 9.42 2.24
N SER A 312 -37.85 8.58 1.99
CA SER A 312 -36.45 9.00 1.99
C SER A 312 -36.15 10.01 0.90
N LEU A 313 -36.77 9.87 -0.26
CA LEU A 313 -36.56 10.76 -1.40
C LEU A 313 -37.19 12.13 -1.21
N LYS A 314 -38.34 12.20 -0.54
CA LYS A 314 -38.91 13.49 -0.11
C LYS A 314 -38.01 14.27 0.85
N ILE A 315 -37.20 13.57 1.64
CA ILE A 315 -36.30 14.17 2.64
C ILE A 315 -34.94 14.51 2.02
N TYR A 316 -34.44 13.65 1.13
CA TYR A 316 -33.14 13.79 0.50
C TYR A 316 -33.10 14.96 -0.51
N LYS A 317 -32.05 15.78 -0.45
CA LYS A 317 -31.84 16.96 -1.32
C LYS A 317 -30.36 17.10 -1.68
N GLY A 318 -29.87 16.28 -2.60
CA GLY A 318 -28.45 16.30 -2.99
C GLY A 318 -28.21 15.96 -4.46
N GLU A 319 -26.94 15.85 -4.86
CA GLU A 319 -26.54 15.81 -6.27
C GLU A 319 -27.08 14.61 -7.05
N ILE A 320 -27.31 13.48 -6.38
CA ILE A 320 -27.88 12.28 -7.03
C ILE A 320 -29.42 12.30 -7.09
N GLN A 321 -30.06 13.39 -6.66
CA GLN A 321 -31.51 13.50 -6.60
C GLN A 321 -32.17 13.30 -7.96
N GLU A 322 -31.60 13.85 -9.04
CA GLU A 322 -32.16 13.67 -10.39
C GLU A 322 -32.16 12.20 -10.82
N ILE A 323 -31.06 11.48 -10.53
CA ILE A 323 -30.95 10.03 -10.79
C ILE A 323 -32.01 9.28 -9.97
N LEU A 324 -32.16 9.64 -8.69
CA LEU A 324 -33.14 9.03 -7.80
C LEU A 324 -34.58 9.32 -8.23
N ASP A 325 -34.91 10.56 -8.58
CA ASP A 325 -36.26 10.98 -8.98
C ASP A 325 -36.68 10.28 -10.28
N ASN A 326 -35.77 10.14 -11.25
CA ASN A 326 -36.02 9.36 -12.46
C ASN A 326 -36.35 7.90 -12.13
N THR A 327 -35.65 7.29 -11.16
CA THR A 327 -35.96 5.92 -10.74
C THR A 327 -37.28 5.79 -9.94
N ILE A 328 -37.73 6.83 -9.24
CA ILE A 328 -39.06 6.83 -8.60
C ILE A 328 -40.17 6.94 -9.64
N PHE A 329 -39.98 7.77 -10.66
CA PHE A 329 -40.96 7.92 -11.72
C PHE A 329 -41.30 6.56 -12.33
N ASP A 330 -40.28 5.73 -12.56
CA ASP A 330 -40.43 4.34 -12.98
C ASP A 330 -41.23 3.48 -11.98
N LEU A 331 -41.03 3.66 -10.67
CA LEU A 331 -41.77 2.94 -9.63
C LEU A 331 -43.25 3.33 -9.58
N LEU A 332 -43.54 4.65 -9.61
CA LEU A 332 -44.90 5.18 -9.44
C LEU A 332 -45.75 5.07 -10.70
N MET A 333 -45.15 5.19 -11.89
CA MET A 333 -45.89 5.21 -13.16
C MET A 333 -45.92 3.86 -13.87
N MET A 334 -44.91 3.00 -13.68
CA MET A 334 -44.83 1.71 -14.37
C MET A 334 -45.11 0.48 -13.49
N ASP A 335 -45.53 0.71 -12.23
CA ASP A 335 -45.87 -0.34 -11.26
C ASP A 335 -44.75 -1.37 -11.07
N TYR A 336 -43.50 -0.91 -11.20
CA TYR A 336 -42.33 -1.78 -11.08
C TYR A 336 -42.07 -2.16 -9.63
N HIS A 337 -41.77 -3.44 -9.42
CA HIS A 337 -41.25 -3.93 -8.15
C HIS A 337 -39.95 -3.22 -7.77
N ILE A 338 -39.78 -2.94 -6.47
CA ILE A 338 -38.61 -2.27 -5.87
C ILE A 338 -37.27 -2.84 -6.37
N HIS A 339 -37.20 -4.13 -6.67
CA HIS A 339 -35.99 -4.77 -7.18
C HIS A 339 -35.54 -4.22 -8.54
N LYS A 340 -36.48 -4.05 -9.48
CA LYS A 340 -36.17 -3.54 -10.83
C LYS A 340 -35.72 -2.08 -10.76
N VAL A 341 -36.32 -1.33 -9.84
CA VAL A 341 -35.96 0.08 -9.56
C VAL A 341 -34.55 0.17 -8.98
N MET A 342 -34.21 -0.70 -8.03
CA MET A 342 -32.86 -0.78 -7.46
C MET A 342 -31.82 -1.20 -8.50
N ASP A 343 -32.15 -2.14 -9.39
CA ASP A 343 -31.26 -2.57 -10.47
C ASP A 343 -30.99 -1.44 -11.48
N ASN A 344 -32.03 -0.71 -11.90
CA ASN A 344 -31.89 0.48 -12.75
C ASN A 344 -31.00 1.54 -12.07
N LEU A 345 -31.19 1.74 -10.77
CA LEU A 345 -30.38 2.67 -9.99
C LEU A 345 -28.91 2.23 -9.90
N ILE A 346 -28.64 0.94 -9.75
CA ILE A 346 -27.27 0.38 -9.77
C ILE A 346 -26.58 0.61 -11.11
N ASP A 347 -27.31 0.48 -12.22
CA ASP A 347 -26.77 0.67 -13.56
C ASP A 347 -26.39 2.13 -13.81
N ASN A 348 -27.21 3.08 -13.34
CA ASN A 348 -27.03 4.52 -13.55
C ASN A 348 -25.93 5.17 -12.69
N LEU A 349 -25.48 4.51 -11.62
CA LEU A 349 -24.40 5.01 -10.79
C LEU A 349 -23.03 4.81 -11.46
N LYS A 350 -22.07 5.72 -11.23
CA LYS A 350 -20.71 5.61 -11.78
C LYS A 350 -19.78 4.91 -10.80
N SER A 351 -19.97 5.14 -9.50
CA SER A 351 -19.06 4.62 -8.48
C SER A 351 -19.26 3.13 -8.24
N ASN A 352 -18.20 2.33 -8.45
CA ASN A 352 -18.20 0.90 -8.12
C ASN A 352 -18.54 0.61 -6.65
N GLN A 353 -18.15 1.49 -5.72
CA GLN A 353 -18.49 1.32 -4.30
C GLN A 353 -19.99 1.53 -4.08
N SER A 354 -20.58 2.52 -4.77
CA SER A 354 -22.02 2.76 -4.76
C SER A 354 -22.79 1.53 -5.26
N LYS A 355 -22.38 0.97 -6.40
CA LYS A 355 -22.98 -0.25 -6.96
C LYS A 355 -22.90 -1.44 -6.01
N VAL A 356 -21.76 -1.64 -5.35
CA VAL A 356 -21.59 -2.76 -4.41
C VAL A 356 -22.54 -2.65 -3.22
N ILE A 357 -22.66 -1.46 -2.62
CA ILE A 357 -23.54 -1.25 -1.47
C ILE A 357 -24.99 -1.38 -1.87
N LEU A 358 -25.41 -0.79 -2.99
CA LEU A 358 -26.80 -0.92 -3.45
C LEU A 358 -27.16 -2.34 -3.85
N ASN A 359 -26.26 -3.07 -4.50
CA ASN A 359 -26.46 -4.49 -4.77
C ASN A 359 -26.65 -5.27 -3.47
N LEU A 360 -25.89 -4.95 -2.43
CA LEU A 360 -26.06 -5.57 -1.11
C LEU A 360 -27.40 -5.17 -0.47
N THR A 361 -27.79 -3.89 -0.54
CA THR A 361 -29.10 -3.41 -0.07
C THR A 361 -30.26 -4.11 -0.77
N ASN A 362 -30.24 -4.17 -2.11
CA ASN A 362 -31.27 -4.85 -2.90
C ASN A 362 -31.39 -6.33 -2.52
N ARG A 363 -30.25 -6.99 -2.26
CA ARG A 363 -30.21 -8.39 -1.79
C ARG A 363 -30.75 -8.57 -0.38
N MET A 364 -30.49 -7.64 0.54
CA MET A 364 -31.03 -7.70 1.91
C MET A 364 -32.54 -7.44 1.95
N LEU A 365 -33.03 -6.50 1.15
CA LEU A 365 -34.46 -6.13 1.07
C LEU A 365 -35.36 -7.31 0.67
N LYS A 366 -34.84 -8.29 -0.09
CA LYS A 366 -35.57 -9.51 -0.48
C LYS A 366 -36.01 -10.38 0.70
N LYS A 367 -35.39 -10.20 1.87
CA LYS A 367 -35.62 -11.06 3.04
C LYS A 367 -36.48 -10.38 4.09
N ASP A 368 -36.00 -9.27 4.62
CA ASP A 368 -36.66 -8.55 5.70
C ASP A 368 -36.29 -7.07 5.61
N SER A 369 -37.29 -6.20 5.44
CA SER A 369 -37.09 -4.77 5.32
C SER A 369 -36.53 -4.15 6.60
N LYS A 370 -37.05 -4.54 7.76
CA LYS A 370 -36.68 -3.99 9.06
C LYS A 370 -35.26 -4.41 9.45
N GLU A 371 -34.92 -5.68 9.30
CA GLU A 371 -33.56 -6.18 9.53
C GLU A 371 -32.56 -5.52 8.56
N THR A 372 -32.97 -5.32 7.30
CA THR A 372 -32.16 -4.58 6.32
C THR A 372 -31.86 -3.18 6.81
N GLY A 373 -32.84 -2.48 7.39
CA GLY A 373 -32.64 -1.17 7.99
C GLY A 373 -31.53 -1.16 9.05
N TYR A 374 -31.58 -2.06 10.03
CA TYR A 374 -30.54 -2.16 11.07
C TYR A 374 -29.15 -2.49 10.49
N ARG A 375 -29.07 -3.43 9.54
CA ARG A 375 -27.80 -3.83 8.93
C ARG A 375 -27.21 -2.72 8.07
N LEU A 376 -28.03 -2.06 7.26
CA LEU A 376 -27.62 -0.94 6.42
C LEU A 376 -27.10 0.21 7.28
N ASN A 377 -27.77 0.52 8.40
CA ASN A 377 -27.28 1.52 9.34
C ASN A 377 -25.89 1.16 9.90
N ASN A 378 -25.68 -0.09 10.34
CA ASN A 378 -24.37 -0.54 10.81
C ASN A 378 -23.28 -0.46 9.73
N ILE A 379 -23.60 -0.75 8.47
CA ILE A 379 -22.66 -0.62 7.35
C ILE A 379 -22.30 0.86 7.14
N ILE A 380 -23.29 1.75 7.20
CA ILE A 380 -23.11 3.19 7.05
C ILE A 380 -22.24 3.75 8.19
N ASP A 381 -22.54 3.40 9.44
CA ASP A 381 -21.75 3.81 10.61
C ASP A 381 -20.27 3.38 10.46
N ASN A 382 -20.04 2.19 9.94
CA ASN A 382 -18.70 1.68 9.65
C ASN A 382 -17.99 2.45 8.53
N ILE A 383 -18.70 2.79 7.46
CA ILE A 383 -18.17 3.62 6.38
C ILE A 383 -17.84 5.01 6.89
N GLN A 384 -18.70 5.63 7.71
CA GLN A 384 -18.46 6.93 8.32
C GLN A 384 -17.25 6.90 9.26
N SER A 385 -17.12 5.85 10.08
CA SER A 385 -15.94 5.64 10.93
C SER A 385 -14.66 5.55 10.10
N ASN A 386 -14.68 4.76 9.03
CA ASN A 386 -13.55 4.64 8.10
C ASN A 386 -13.21 5.99 7.44
N ARG A 387 -14.20 6.77 7.02
CA ARG A 387 -14.01 8.13 6.48
C ARG A 387 -13.31 9.05 7.48
N LYS A 388 -13.73 9.07 8.75
CA LYS A 388 -13.04 9.85 9.79
C LYS A 388 -11.56 9.47 9.92
N ILE A 389 -11.23 8.19 9.76
CA ILE A 389 -9.83 7.73 9.79
C ILE A 389 -9.07 8.19 8.54
N VAL A 390 -9.70 8.13 7.36
CA VAL A 390 -9.13 8.63 6.09
C VAL A 390 -8.90 10.13 6.14
N GLU A 391 -9.86 10.91 6.63
CA GLU A 391 -9.73 12.36 6.82
C GLU A 391 -8.57 12.71 7.75
N LYS A 392 -8.46 12.02 8.89
CA LYS A 392 -7.31 12.16 9.80
C LYS A 392 -5.99 11.90 9.08
N ARG A 393 -5.90 10.86 8.24
CA ARG A 393 -4.72 10.59 7.41
C ARG A 393 -4.46 11.72 6.42
N ASN A 394 -5.48 12.25 5.76
CA ASN A 394 -5.34 13.35 4.79
C ASN A 394 -4.86 14.64 5.47
N ILE A 395 -5.34 14.94 6.67
CA ILE A 395 -4.85 16.06 7.50
C ILE A 395 -3.38 15.86 7.87
N LEU A 396 -2.99 14.65 8.31
CA LEU A 396 -1.60 14.32 8.60
C LEU A 396 -0.70 14.45 7.36
N LEU A 397 -1.16 13.98 6.20
CA LEU A 397 -0.43 14.14 4.94
C LEU A 397 -0.25 15.61 4.58
N LYS A 398 -1.30 16.46 4.69
CA LYS A 398 -1.19 17.90 4.47
C LYS A 398 -0.20 18.57 5.44
N SER A 399 -0.21 18.18 6.71
CA SER A 399 0.77 18.66 7.69
C SER A 399 2.20 18.27 7.30
N GLN A 400 2.42 17.03 6.86
CA GLN A 400 3.72 16.56 6.39
C GLN A 400 4.15 17.24 5.08
N GLN A 401 3.22 17.53 4.17
CA GLN A 401 3.47 18.31 2.96
C GLN A 401 4.04 19.69 3.30
N PHE A 402 3.44 20.38 4.27
CA PHE A 402 3.91 21.68 4.74
C PHE A 402 5.32 21.60 5.36
N LYS A 403 5.56 20.65 6.27
CA LYS A 403 6.88 20.44 6.90
C LYS A 403 7.97 20.17 5.87
N VAL A 404 7.66 19.37 4.85
CA VAL A 404 8.60 19.07 3.77
C VAL A 404 8.95 20.28 2.94
N LEU A 405 7.98 21.13 2.60
CA LEU A 405 8.28 22.34 1.84
C LEU A 405 9.27 23.22 2.59
N ILE A 406 9.05 23.45 3.89
CA ILE A 406 9.98 24.21 4.73
C ILE A 406 11.37 23.56 4.72
N LEU A 407 11.45 22.25 4.96
CA LEU A 407 12.72 21.54 5.01
C LEU A 407 13.46 21.55 3.65
N LEU A 408 12.75 21.48 2.53
CA LEU A 408 13.33 21.58 1.20
C LEU A 408 13.88 22.99 0.92
N PHE A 409 13.19 24.04 1.38
CA PHE A 409 13.71 25.41 1.27
C PHE A 409 14.96 25.62 2.13
N ILE A 410 14.96 25.11 3.37
CA ILE A 410 16.16 25.15 4.24
C ILE A 410 17.31 24.38 3.60
N LEU A 411 17.06 23.16 3.09
CA LEU A 411 18.05 22.36 2.40
C LEU A 411 18.63 23.08 1.18
N SER A 412 17.76 23.71 0.39
CA SER A 412 18.15 24.52 -0.77
C SER A 412 19.11 25.64 -0.38
N GLY A 413 18.80 26.36 0.70
CA GLY A 413 19.66 27.44 1.18
C GLY A 413 20.97 26.96 1.75
N LEU A 414 20.96 25.89 2.54
CA LEU A 414 22.18 25.28 3.07
C LEU A 414 23.08 24.75 1.94
N MET A 415 22.52 24.09 0.94
CA MET A 415 23.25 23.64 -0.25
C MET A 415 23.86 24.81 -1.03
N GLY A 416 23.11 25.90 -1.18
CA GLY A 416 23.59 27.11 -1.84
C GLY A 416 24.79 27.72 -1.12
N LEU A 417 24.69 27.88 0.20
CA LEU A 417 25.80 28.35 1.04
C LEU A 417 27.01 27.41 0.97
N MET A 418 26.79 26.10 1.10
CA MET A 418 27.86 25.10 1.05
C MET A 418 28.61 25.12 -0.28
N THR A 419 27.91 25.37 -1.40
CA THR A 419 28.54 25.47 -2.73
C THR A 419 29.68 26.50 -2.74
N ASN A 420 29.47 27.64 -2.07
CA ASN A 420 30.45 28.72 -2.02
C ASN A 420 31.46 28.60 -0.86
N ILE A 421 31.16 27.81 0.18
CA ILE A 421 32.10 27.53 1.27
C ILE A 421 33.12 26.44 0.86
N ILE A 422 32.77 25.51 -0.03
CA ILE A 422 33.67 24.41 -0.44
C ILE A 422 35.05 24.88 -0.92
N PRO A 423 35.17 25.92 -1.78
CA PRO A 423 36.48 26.45 -2.15
C PRO A 423 37.30 26.96 -0.96
N LEU A 424 36.67 27.54 0.06
CA LEU A 424 37.34 27.99 1.28
C LEU A 424 37.88 26.80 2.09
N PHE A 425 37.14 25.69 2.15
CA PHE A 425 37.65 24.45 2.74
C PHE A 425 38.89 23.97 1.99
N ASN A 426 38.86 23.99 0.65
CA ASN A 426 40.03 23.60 -0.15
C ASN A 426 41.28 24.40 0.24
N GLN A 427 41.17 25.73 0.29
CA GLN A 427 42.27 26.61 0.69
C GLN A 427 42.78 26.30 2.11
N PHE A 428 41.86 26.09 3.06
CA PHE A 428 42.22 25.72 4.42
C PHE A 428 43.00 24.38 4.49
N PHE A 429 42.60 23.39 3.68
CA PHE A 429 43.30 22.11 3.63
C PHE A 429 44.66 22.18 2.96
N GLN A 430 44.81 23.00 1.92
CA GLN A 430 46.11 23.24 1.28
C GLN A 430 47.12 23.81 2.27
N VAL A 431 46.71 24.78 3.10
CA VAL A 431 47.51 25.31 4.23
C VAL A 431 47.87 24.19 5.22
N PHE A 432 46.89 23.37 5.61
CA PHE A 432 47.11 22.30 6.59
C PHE A 432 48.07 21.23 6.09
N MET A 433 48.08 20.95 4.78
CA MET A 433 48.98 19.97 4.15
C MET A 433 50.40 20.52 3.90
N GLY A 434 50.71 21.74 4.37
CA GLY A 434 52.06 22.30 4.36
C GLY A 434 52.46 23.00 3.07
N GLN A 435 51.50 23.41 2.23
CA GLN A 435 51.79 24.33 1.12
C GLN A 435 52.06 25.73 1.69
N GLU A 436 53.15 26.36 1.26
CA GLU A 436 53.54 27.69 1.74
C GLU A 436 52.47 28.74 1.41
N PHE A 437 52.18 29.62 2.37
CA PHE A 437 51.12 30.65 2.27
C PHE A 437 51.29 31.60 1.08
N THR A 438 52.51 31.68 0.53
CA THR A 438 52.92 32.59 -0.56
C THR A 438 52.54 32.08 -1.95
N GLU A 439 52.28 30.78 -2.13
CA GLU A 439 51.74 30.21 -3.38
C GLU A 439 50.20 30.12 -3.38
N ILE A 440 49.58 30.44 -2.24
CA ILE A 440 48.14 30.71 -2.15
C ILE A 440 47.90 32.08 -2.79
N THR A 441 48.13 32.16 -4.10
CA THR A 441 47.32 33.06 -4.90
C THR A 441 45.89 32.75 -4.49
N LEU A 442 45.15 33.77 -4.06
CA LEU A 442 43.70 33.76 -4.20
C LEU A 442 43.51 33.48 -5.67
N THR A 443 43.47 32.20 -6.05
CA THR A 443 43.12 31.78 -7.38
C THR A 443 41.81 32.50 -7.55
N GLU A 444 41.80 33.44 -8.50
CA GLU A 444 40.56 33.96 -9.06
C GLU A 444 39.83 32.68 -9.46
N ASN A 445 39.02 32.16 -8.54
CA ASN A 445 38.35 30.89 -8.72
C ASN A 445 37.42 31.21 -9.85
N SER A 446 37.86 30.83 -11.04
CA SER A 446 37.16 31.20 -12.24
C SER A 446 35.77 30.63 -12.04
N PHE A 447 34.74 31.38 -12.41
CA PHE A 447 33.37 30.91 -12.25
C PHE A 447 33.19 29.47 -12.79
N PHE A 448 34.01 29.09 -13.78
CA PHE A 448 34.13 27.75 -14.35
C PHE A 448 34.50 26.63 -13.35
N ASP A 449 35.32 26.89 -12.33
CA ASP A 449 35.72 25.90 -11.32
C ASP A 449 34.56 25.53 -10.39
N LEU A 450 33.59 26.44 -10.22
CA LEU A 450 32.37 26.20 -9.46
C LEU A 450 31.28 25.46 -10.26
N VAL A 451 31.32 25.51 -11.59
CA VAL A 451 30.27 24.92 -12.45
C VAL A 451 30.02 23.44 -12.16
N PRO A 452 31.03 22.56 -12.02
CA PRO A 452 30.81 21.14 -11.69
C PRO A 452 30.12 20.95 -10.33
N ILE A 453 30.45 21.80 -9.34
CA ILE A 453 29.87 21.76 -7.99
C ILE A 453 28.40 22.20 -8.05
N ILE A 454 28.14 23.34 -8.70
CA ILE A 454 26.80 23.90 -8.89
C ILE A 454 25.88 22.90 -9.59
N LEU A 455 26.35 22.29 -10.69
CA LEU A 455 25.59 21.29 -11.43
C LEU A 455 25.31 20.05 -10.59
N THR A 456 26.31 19.53 -9.89
CA THR A 456 26.15 18.30 -9.11
C THR A 456 25.17 18.50 -7.96
N PHE A 457 25.29 19.59 -7.21
CA PHE A 457 24.39 19.88 -6.09
C PHE A 457 23.00 20.28 -6.58
N GLY A 458 22.89 21.03 -7.68
CA GLY A 458 21.62 21.34 -8.32
C GLY A 458 20.87 20.05 -8.73
N VAL A 459 21.55 19.09 -9.35
CA VAL A 459 20.94 17.81 -9.73
C VAL A 459 20.56 16.98 -8.51
N ILE A 460 21.44 16.88 -7.50
CA ILE A 460 21.13 16.18 -6.24
C ILE A 460 19.89 16.80 -5.57
N LEU A 461 19.83 18.12 -5.47
CA LEU A 461 18.71 18.85 -4.87
C LEU A 461 17.41 18.65 -5.66
N PHE A 462 17.48 18.68 -6.99
CA PHE A 462 16.32 18.42 -7.84
C PHE A 462 15.78 17.00 -7.64
N ILE A 463 16.67 15.99 -7.63
CA ILE A 463 16.26 14.58 -7.47
C ILE A 463 15.73 14.32 -6.05
N THR A 464 16.38 14.84 -5.01
CA THR A 464 15.92 14.73 -3.61
C THR A 464 14.54 15.38 -3.44
N SER A 465 14.37 16.62 -3.91
CA SER A 465 13.10 17.34 -3.86
C SER A 465 11.99 16.56 -4.57
N LYS A 466 12.26 16.05 -5.77
CA LYS A 466 11.29 15.24 -6.52
C LYS A 466 10.97 13.94 -5.80
N ALA A 467 11.98 13.26 -5.25
CA ALA A 467 11.79 12.02 -4.52
C ALA A 467 10.90 12.23 -3.28
N ILE A 468 11.20 13.25 -2.47
CA ILE A 468 10.45 13.58 -1.25
C ILE A 468 9.02 14.05 -1.60
N THR A 469 8.85 14.99 -2.54
CA THR A 469 7.51 15.48 -2.93
C THR A 469 6.65 14.37 -3.55
N SER A 470 7.25 13.45 -4.33
CA SER A 470 6.55 12.26 -4.83
C SER A 470 6.14 11.30 -3.71
N ALA A 471 6.95 11.17 -2.66
CA ALA A 471 6.67 10.31 -1.52
C ALA A 471 5.43 10.75 -0.74
N ILE A 472 5.18 12.06 -0.68
CA ILE A 472 4.04 12.67 0.04
C ILE A 472 2.90 13.05 -0.93
N LYS A 473 2.93 12.51 -2.15
CA LYS A 473 1.88 12.66 -3.16
C LYS A 473 1.51 14.11 -3.48
N PHE A 474 2.47 15.00 -3.59
CA PHE A 474 2.18 16.32 -4.17
C PHE A 474 1.70 16.15 -5.62
N LYS A 475 0.51 16.70 -5.94
CA LYS A 475 -0.07 16.65 -7.30
C LYS A 475 0.89 17.21 -8.35
N LYS A 476 1.65 18.25 -8.01
CA LYS A 476 2.62 18.94 -8.90
C LYS A 476 4.06 18.82 -8.40
N SER A 477 4.52 17.60 -8.07
CA SER A 477 5.88 17.35 -7.53
C SER A 477 7.00 18.03 -8.33
N TYR A 478 6.99 17.94 -9.65
CA TYR A 478 7.98 18.57 -10.53
C TYR A 478 8.08 20.09 -10.37
N PHE A 479 6.94 20.77 -10.23
CA PHE A 479 6.91 22.23 -10.09
C PHE A 479 7.64 22.69 -8.82
N TYR A 480 7.41 22.00 -7.69
CA TYR A 480 8.10 22.30 -6.45
C TYR A 480 9.60 22.02 -6.53
N SER A 481 10.03 20.99 -7.26
CA SER A 481 11.46 20.72 -7.47
C SER A 481 12.16 21.80 -8.27
N ILE A 482 11.47 22.41 -9.25
CA ILE A 482 11.99 23.56 -9.99
C ILE A 482 12.10 24.79 -9.09
N ILE A 483 11.09 25.07 -8.27
CA ILE A 483 11.13 26.20 -7.30
C ILE A 483 12.32 26.04 -6.34
N VAL A 484 12.50 24.84 -5.79
CA VAL A 484 13.61 24.54 -4.87
C VAL A 484 14.96 24.75 -5.57
N LEU A 485 15.11 24.29 -6.83
CA LEU A 485 16.32 24.54 -7.61
C LEU A 485 16.57 26.05 -7.86
N PHE A 486 15.51 26.81 -8.12
CA PHE A 486 15.61 28.25 -8.33
C PHE A 486 16.07 28.99 -7.07
N VAL A 487 15.53 28.64 -5.90
CA VAL A 487 15.98 29.19 -4.61
C VAL A 487 17.45 28.88 -4.36
N TYR A 488 17.91 27.66 -4.69
CA TYR A 488 19.31 27.28 -4.60
C TYR A 488 20.20 28.17 -5.46
N LEU A 489 19.85 28.35 -6.74
CA LEU A 489 20.62 29.19 -7.67
C LEU A 489 20.67 30.65 -7.21
N LEU A 490 19.56 31.21 -6.71
CA LEU A 490 19.53 32.56 -6.15
C LEU A 490 20.49 32.73 -4.97
N ILE A 491 20.55 31.73 -4.08
CA ILE A 491 21.42 31.78 -2.90
C ILE A 491 22.89 31.63 -3.30
N VAL A 492 23.20 30.73 -4.23
CA VAL A 492 24.55 30.60 -4.79
C VAL A 492 25.00 31.93 -5.39
N TYR A 493 24.18 32.55 -6.24
CA TYR A 493 24.50 33.83 -6.89
C TYR A 493 24.64 34.97 -5.88
N GLY A 494 23.69 35.09 -4.95
CA GLY A 494 23.71 36.14 -3.93
C GLY A 494 24.91 36.04 -3.00
N THR A 495 25.34 34.83 -2.66
CA THR A 495 26.50 34.63 -1.78
C THR A 495 27.81 34.73 -2.54
N SER A 496 27.88 34.37 -3.83
CA SER A 496 29.08 34.61 -4.64
C SER A 496 29.39 36.10 -4.80
N LEU A 497 28.36 36.97 -4.88
CA LEU A 497 28.54 38.42 -4.88
C LEU A 497 29.12 38.98 -3.56
N PHE A 498 29.00 38.24 -2.46
CA PHE A 498 29.56 38.65 -1.16
C PHE A 498 31.01 38.17 -0.99
N PHE A 499 31.42 37.12 -1.71
CA PHE A 499 32.79 36.58 -1.68
C PHE A 499 33.71 37.14 -2.77
N LEU A 500 33.15 37.76 -3.81
CA LEU A 500 33.84 38.66 -4.74
C LEU A 500 34.05 40.02 -4.07
#